data_AF-A0A2U3T1H3-F1
#
_entry.id   AF-A0A2U3T1H3-F1
#
_cell.length_a   1.000
_cell.length_b   1.000
_cell.length_c   1.000
_cell.angle_alpha   90.00
_cell.angle_beta   90.00
_cell.angle_gamma   90.00
#
_symmetry.space_group_name_H-M   'P 1'
#
loop_
_entity.id
_entity.type
_entity.pdbx_description
1 polymer ?
#
loop_
_entity_poly.entity_id
_entity_poly.type
_entity_poly.pdbx_seq_one_letter_code
_entity_poly.pdbx_strand_id
1 'polypeptide(L)'
;VLVRCDLNVPLDRSGDIPRITDDGRIRASVPTIAALLDRGARVIVASHLGRPKGEPDAQYSLEPVAARLGALLGRPVAFAGDGSGDIAGSRAREVVAALGDGEVALLENLRFHPGETSKDVAVRAAFADELAALGEFYVGDAFGAVHARTPASSTCPSGCRTPRGASCSPSSTCCAGCPATPPTPTRWSSAARRSPTSWA
;
A
#
# COMPACT_ATOMS: atom_id res chain seq x y z
N VAL A 1 1.93 8.25 2.59
CA VAL A 1 2.07 7.38 1.40
C VAL A 1 1.87 5.94 1.84
N LEU A 2 0.85 5.26 1.32
CA LEU A 2 0.62 3.83 1.53
C LEU A 2 1.46 3.04 0.53
N VAL A 3 2.30 2.13 1.03
CA VAL A 3 3.19 1.29 0.24
C VAL A 3 2.83 -0.17 0.50
N ARG A 4 2.41 -0.87 -0.54
CA ARG A 4 2.17 -2.31 -0.49
C ARG A 4 3.48 -3.02 -0.81
N CYS A 5 4.08 -3.66 0.19
CA CYS A 5 5.33 -4.41 0.05
C CYS A 5 5.07 -5.93 0.11
N ASP A 6 6.00 -6.72 -0.43
CA ASP A 6 6.02 -8.17 -0.24
C ASP A 6 6.92 -8.50 0.96
N LEU A 7 6.34 -8.57 2.15
CA LEU A 7 7.04 -8.97 3.39
C LEU A 7 6.68 -10.39 3.82
N ASN A 8 6.25 -11.24 2.88
CA ASN A 8 5.89 -12.63 3.17
C ASN A 8 7.15 -13.49 3.36
N VAL A 9 7.75 -13.40 4.53
CA VAL A 9 9.00 -14.09 4.89
C VAL A 9 8.74 -15.40 5.66
N PRO A 10 9.60 -16.40 5.49
CA PRO A 10 9.55 -17.60 6.33
C PRO A 10 9.94 -17.24 7.78
N LEU A 11 9.09 -17.65 8.72
CA LEU A 11 9.33 -17.54 10.15
C LEU A 11 9.61 -18.93 10.74
N ASP A 12 10.73 -19.06 11.42
CA ASP A 12 11.01 -20.18 12.32
C ASP A 12 10.44 -19.85 13.70
N ARG A 13 9.67 -20.79 14.24
CA ARG A 13 8.98 -20.68 15.53
C ARG A 13 9.38 -21.79 16.51
N SER A 14 10.55 -22.40 16.30
CA SER A 14 11.10 -23.43 17.18
C SER A 14 11.54 -22.90 18.56
N GLY A 15 11.73 -21.58 18.70
CA GLY A 15 12.05 -20.92 19.97
C GLY A 15 10.95 -19.98 20.47
N ASP A 16 11.19 -19.35 21.62
CA ASP A 16 10.22 -18.49 22.31
C ASP A 16 9.85 -17.21 21.52
N ILE A 17 10.73 -16.74 20.62
CA ILE A 17 10.51 -15.57 19.77
C ILE A 17 10.58 -16.00 18.29
N PRO A 18 9.61 -15.60 17.43
CA PRO A 18 9.64 -15.91 16.02
C PRO A 18 10.88 -15.31 15.35
N ARG A 19 11.66 -16.14 14.65
CA ARG A 19 12.86 -15.74 13.94
C ARG A 19 12.64 -15.77 12.44
N ILE A 20 12.92 -14.66 11.77
CA ILE A 20 12.96 -14.60 10.30
C ILE A 20 14.18 -15.40 9.83
N THR A 21 13.96 -16.44 9.02
CA THR A 21 15.06 -17.28 8.50
C THR A 21 15.65 -16.71 7.22
N ASP A 22 14.84 -16.03 6.41
CA ASP A 22 15.26 -15.32 5.21
C ASP A 22 14.59 -13.95 5.15
N ASP A 23 15.39 -12.89 5.18
CA ASP A 23 14.94 -11.50 5.14
C ASP A 23 15.12 -10.84 3.76
N GLY A 24 15.44 -11.62 2.72
CA GLY A 24 15.68 -11.11 1.36
C GLY A 24 14.52 -10.27 0.80
N ARG A 25 13.29 -10.66 1.10
CA ARG A 25 12.07 -9.91 0.70
C ARG A 25 11.94 -8.56 1.40
N ILE A 26 12.28 -8.51 2.69
CA ILE A 26 12.29 -7.26 3.46
C ILE A 26 13.35 -6.32 2.89
N ARG A 27 14.57 -6.83 2.67
CA ARG A 27 15.67 -6.06 2.08
C ARG A 27 15.34 -5.53 0.69
N ALA A 28 14.60 -6.27 -0.13
CA ALA A 28 14.17 -5.82 -1.44
C ALA A 28 13.25 -4.58 -1.38
N SER A 29 12.44 -4.45 -0.32
CA SER A 29 11.52 -3.32 -0.13
C SER A 29 12.18 -2.09 0.52
N VAL A 30 13.34 -2.26 1.16
CA VAL A 30 14.05 -1.20 1.89
C VAL A 30 14.41 0.00 0.99
N PRO A 31 14.97 -0.16 -0.22
CA PRO A 31 15.32 0.97 -1.08
C PRO A 31 14.12 1.86 -1.43
N THR A 32 12.96 1.27 -1.69
CA THR A 32 11.73 2.01 -1.99
C THR A 32 11.25 2.80 -0.77
N ILE A 33 11.23 2.17 0.40
CA ILE A 33 10.80 2.82 1.64
C ILE A 33 11.79 3.94 2.01
N ALA A 34 13.09 3.68 1.98
CA ALA A 34 14.13 4.67 2.27
C ALA A 34 14.02 5.89 1.34
N ALA A 35 13.84 5.67 0.04
CA ALA A 35 13.70 6.76 -0.93
C ALA A 35 12.47 7.67 -0.67
N LEU A 36 11.39 7.13 -0.09
CA LEU A 36 10.23 7.91 0.33
C LEU A 36 10.50 8.66 1.63
N LEU A 37 11.12 8.01 2.61
CA LEU A 37 11.49 8.61 3.90
C LEU A 37 12.48 9.77 3.72
N ASP A 38 13.47 9.62 2.83
CA ASP A 38 14.47 10.66 2.53
C ASP A 38 13.85 11.90 1.86
N ARG A 39 12.66 11.76 1.27
CA ARG A 39 11.86 12.86 0.73
C ARG A 39 10.90 13.48 1.76
N GLY A 40 11.00 13.07 3.03
CA GLY A 40 10.14 13.54 4.11
C GLY A 40 8.73 12.93 4.09
N ALA A 41 8.49 11.87 3.30
CA ALA A 41 7.18 11.24 3.27
C ALA A 41 6.91 10.47 4.57
N ARG A 42 5.66 10.53 5.03
CA ARG A 42 5.12 9.63 6.06
C ARG A 42 4.75 8.33 5.38
N VAL A 43 5.45 7.23 5.69
CA VAL A 43 5.30 5.97 4.98
C VAL A 43 4.46 4.99 5.79
N ILE A 44 3.43 4.43 5.17
CA ILE A 44 2.57 3.41 5.76
C ILE A 44 2.80 2.14 4.96
N VAL A 45 3.39 1.14 5.57
CA VAL A 45 3.71 -0.13 4.92
C VAL A 45 2.57 -1.11 5.19
N ALA A 46 2.10 -1.76 4.14
CA ALA A 46 1.06 -2.77 4.22
C ALA A 46 1.55 -4.05 3.52
N SER A 47 1.43 -5.19 4.20
CA SER A 47 1.84 -6.49 3.66
C SER A 47 0.91 -7.60 4.15
N HIS A 48 1.11 -8.79 3.61
CA HIS A 48 0.54 -10.01 4.15
C HIS A 48 1.65 -10.98 4.56
N LEU A 49 1.30 -11.90 5.46
CA LEU A 49 2.16 -13.00 5.87
C LEU A 49 1.36 -14.31 5.89
N GLY A 50 1.90 -15.34 5.23
CA GLY A 50 1.26 -16.65 5.17
C GLY A 50 -0.17 -16.60 4.63
N ARG A 51 -1.01 -17.57 5.00
CA ARG A 51 -2.42 -17.68 4.55
C ARG A 51 -3.34 -17.90 5.75
N PRO A 52 -3.55 -16.89 6.61
CA PRO A 52 -4.55 -16.97 7.66
C PRO A 52 -5.95 -17.06 7.03
N LYS A 53 -6.88 -17.73 7.70
CA LYS A 53 -8.25 -17.95 7.20
C LYS A 53 -9.20 -16.77 7.53
N GLY A 54 -8.69 -15.54 7.53
CA GLY A 54 -9.48 -14.34 7.85
C GLY A 54 -9.75 -14.11 9.34
N GLU A 55 -8.96 -14.74 10.21
CA GLU A 55 -8.96 -14.50 11.65
C GLU A 55 -7.58 -14.03 12.11
N PRO A 56 -7.50 -13.12 13.10
CA PRO A 56 -6.23 -12.71 13.68
C PRO A 56 -5.59 -13.90 14.39
N ASP A 57 -4.39 -14.24 13.95
CA ASP A 57 -3.59 -15.32 14.53
C ASP A 57 -2.19 -14.78 14.77
N ALA A 58 -1.76 -14.79 16.02
CA ALA A 58 -0.45 -14.31 16.45
C ALA A 58 0.71 -14.95 15.66
N GLN A 59 0.52 -16.18 15.15
CA GLN A 59 1.50 -16.84 14.31
C GLN A 59 1.77 -16.05 13.02
N TYR A 60 0.75 -15.43 12.43
CA TYR A 60 0.84 -14.68 11.19
C TYR A 60 0.96 -13.16 11.39
N SER A 61 1.27 -12.71 12.61
CA SER A 61 1.50 -11.29 12.88
C SER A 61 2.78 -10.78 12.19
N LEU A 62 2.74 -9.51 11.78
CA LEU A 62 3.88 -8.79 11.19
C LEU A 62 4.78 -8.11 12.23
N GLU A 63 4.54 -8.28 13.53
CA GLU A 63 5.35 -7.68 14.60
C GLU A 63 6.86 -8.00 14.47
N PRO A 64 7.30 -9.27 14.23
CA PRO A 64 8.73 -9.56 14.03
C PRO A 64 9.31 -8.90 12.78
N VAL A 65 8.47 -8.68 11.76
CA VAL A 65 8.84 -8.01 10.52
C VAL A 65 9.03 -6.51 10.74
N ALA A 66 8.20 -5.87 11.57
CA ALA A 66 8.37 -4.46 11.96
C ALA A 66 9.74 -4.24 12.60
N ALA A 67 10.11 -5.07 13.57
CA ALA A 67 11.40 -5.01 14.24
C ALA A 67 12.57 -5.17 13.26
N ARG A 68 12.49 -6.14 12.35
CA ARG A 68 13.54 -6.35 11.34
C ARG A 68 13.63 -5.20 10.33
N LEU A 69 12.49 -4.68 9.89
CA LEU A 69 12.44 -3.55 8.97
C LEU A 69 13.07 -2.31 9.60
N GLY A 70 12.80 -2.05 10.88
CA GLY A 70 13.42 -0.93 11.61
C GLY A 70 14.92 -1.06 11.73
N ALA A 71 15.41 -2.28 12.02
CA ALA A 71 16.85 -2.56 12.04
C ALA A 71 17.53 -2.33 10.69
N LEU A 72 16.86 -2.67 9.57
CA LEU A 72 17.40 -2.47 8.21
C LEU A 72 17.34 -1.01 7.76
N LEU A 73 16.31 -0.26 8.17
CA LEU A 73 16.17 1.17 7.86
C LEU A 73 17.03 2.06 8.77
N GLY A 74 17.51 1.53 9.90
CA GLY A 74 18.17 2.32 10.95
C GLY A 74 17.24 3.32 11.61
N ARG A 75 15.92 3.05 11.61
CA ARG A 75 14.86 3.94 12.10
C ARG A 75 13.80 3.13 12.85
N PRO A 76 13.15 3.71 13.87
CA PRO A 76 12.01 3.05 14.51
C PRO A 76 10.86 2.88 13.50
N VAL A 77 10.21 1.71 13.55
CA VAL A 77 8.99 1.43 12.78
C VAL A 77 7.85 1.29 13.77
N ALA A 78 6.83 2.13 13.65
CA ALA A 78 5.63 2.04 14.47
C ALA A 78 4.77 0.86 14.00
N PHE A 79 4.40 -0.04 14.90
CA PHE A 79 3.53 -1.16 14.56
C PHE A 79 2.08 -0.86 14.94
N ALA A 80 1.16 -1.06 14.00
CA ALA A 80 -0.26 -0.74 14.16
C ALA A 80 -1.15 -1.95 14.47
N GLY A 81 -0.59 -3.12 14.76
CA GLY A 81 -1.36 -4.28 15.21
C GLY A 81 -1.79 -4.17 16.67
N ASP A 82 -3.04 -4.55 16.95
CA ASP A 82 -3.64 -4.64 18.29
C ASP A 82 -4.29 -6.02 18.55
N GLY A 83 -4.10 -6.99 17.64
CA GLY A 83 -4.69 -8.32 17.73
C GLY A 83 -6.20 -8.39 17.47
N SER A 84 -6.86 -7.26 17.17
CA SER A 84 -8.31 -7.22 16.91
C SER A 84 -8.69 -7.76 15.52
N GLY A 85 -7.73 -7.77 14.59
CA GLY A 85 -7.97 -8.06 13.16
C GLY A 85 -8.51 -6.86 12.37
N ASP A 86 -8.73 -5.71 13.00
CA ASP A 86 -9.13 -4.46 12.34
C ASP A 86 -7.90 -3.70 11.82
N ILE A 87 -7.52 -3.99 10.57
CA ILE A 87 -6.28 -3.48 9.97
C ILE A 87 -6.34 -2.00 9.60
N ALA A 88 -7.55 -1.45 9.39
CA ALA A 88 -7.78 -0.04 9.02
C ALA A 88 -8.60 0.73 10.08
N GLY A 89 -8.66 0.16 11.29
CA GLY A 89 -9.43 0.61 12.43
C GLY A 89 -8.88 1.83 13.15
N SER A 90 -9.41 2.06 14.35
CA SER A 90 -8.98 3.16 15.23
C SER A 90 -7.47 3.13 15.49
N ARG A 91 -6.92 1.95 15.82
CA ARG A 91 -5.49 1.82 16.11
C ARG A 91 -4.60 2.21 14.93
N ALA A 92 -4.93 1.75 13.74
CA ALA A 92 -4.19 2.10 12.53
C ALA A 92 -4.24 3.61 12.26
N ARG A 93 -5.42 4.23 12.41
CA ARG A 93 -5.60 5.68 12.23
C ARG A 93 -4.82 6.49 13.27
N GLU A 94 -4.82 6.06 14.53
CA GLU A 94 -4.04 6.69 15.60
C GLU A 94 -2.54 6.65 15.31
N VAL A 95 -2.01 5.48 14.96
CA VAL A 95 -0.59 5.32 14.65
C VAL A 95 -0.20 6.14 13.43
N VAL A 96 -1.02 6.12 12.37
CA VAL A 96 -0.78 6.91 11.15
C VAL A 96 -0.85 8.42 11.43
N ALA A 97 -1.80 8.88 12.24
CA ALA A 97 -1.93 10.28 12.60
C ALA A 97 -0.77 10.78 13.48
N ALA A 98 -0.17 9.89 14.26
CA ALA A 98 0.99 10.18 15.10
C ALA A 98 2.32 10.22 14.33
N LEU A 99 2.38 9.72 13.10
CA LEU A 99 3.62 9.71 12.31
C LEU A 99 4.10 11.14 12.01
N GLY A 100 5.35 11.41 12.33
CA GLY A 100 6.12 12.57 11.87
C GLY A 100 6.68 12.40 10.45
N ASP A 101 7.21 13.48 9.89
CA ASP A 101 7.84 13.46 8.57
C ASP A 101 9.09 12.57 8.57
N GLY A 102 9.20 11.67 7.59
CA GLY A 102 10.30 10.71 7.53
C GLY A 102 10.20 9.55 8.53
N GLU A 103 9.02 9.34 9.12
CA GLU A 103 8.68 8.17 9.92
C GLU A 103 7.89 7.12 9.14
N VAL A 104 7.89 5.90 9.67
CA VAL A 104 7.28 4.74 9.03
C VAL A 104 6.41 3.96 10.02
N ALA A 105 5.21 3.60 9.58
CA ALA A 105 4.35 2.63 10.27
C ALA A 105 4.21 1.34 9.45
N LEU A 106 4.12 0.21 10.12
CA LEU A 106 3.73 -1.07 9.54
C LEU A 106 2.33 -1.45 10.05
N LEU A 107 1.41 -1.65 9.11
CA LEU A 107 0.09 -2.21 9.39
C LEU A 107 0.21 -3.70 9.71
N GLU A 108 -0.76 -4.20 10.46
CA GLU A 108 -0.89 -5.64 10.69
C GLU A 108 -1.24 -6.39 9.40
N ASN A 109 -1.13 -7.72 9.43
CA ASN A 109 -1.36 -8.60 8.29
C ASN A 109 -2.73 -8.37 7.63
N LEU A 110 -2.69 -7.90 6.38
CA LEU A 110 -3.90 -7.59 5.59
C LEU A 110 -4.83 -8.79 5.42
N ARG A 111 -4.30 -10.02 5.47
CA ARG A 111 -5.12 -11.24 5.33
C ARG A 111 -5.93 -11.60 6.58
N PHE A 112 -5.77 -10.88 7.69
CA PHE A 112 -6.71 -10.98 8.81
C PHE A 112 -8.05 -10.35 8.49
N HIS A 113 -8.09 -9.35 7.60
CA HIS A 113 -9.35 -8.79 7.17
C HIS A 113 -9.98 -9.68 6.08
N PRO A 114 -11.25 -10.14 6.23
CA PRO A 114 -11.90 -11.00 5.26
C PRO A 114 -12.03 -10.34 3.87
N GLY A 115 -12.07 -9.00 3.82
CA GLY A 115 -12.09 -8.24 2.58
C GLY A 115 -10.87 -8.44 1.68
N GLU A 116 -9.71 -8.82 2.22
CA GLU A 116 -8.49 -9.06 1.41
C GLU A 116 -8.59 -10.34 0.56
N THR A 117 -9.32 -11.36 1.04
CA THR A 117 -9.45 -12.67 0.36
C THR A 117 -10.84 -12.93 -0.21
N SER A 118 -11.78 -12.02 0.01
CA SER A 118 -13.15 -12.15 -0.48
C SER A 118 -13.22 -12.23 -2.02
N LYS A 119 -14.20 -12.98 -2.51
CA LYS A 119 -14.55 -13.02 -3.95
C LYS A 119 -15.53 -11.90 -4.33
N ASP A 120 -16.18 -11.29 -3.34
CA ASP A 120 -17.13 -10.21 -3.54
C ASP A 120 -16.40 -8.89 -3.81
N VAL A 121 -16.72 -8.27 -4.94
CA VAL A 121 -16.13 -7.00 -5.38
C VAL A 121 -16.50 -5.86 -4.44
N ALA A 122 -17.72 -5.85 -3.89
CA ALA A 122 -18.16 -4.79 -2.99
C ALA A 122 -17.40 -4.82 -1.65
N VAL A 123 -17.23 -6.01 -1.07
CA VAL A 123 -16.48 -6.19 0.18
C VAL A 123 -15.00 -5.81 -0.01
N ARG A 124 -14.43 -6.16 -1.17
CA ARG A 124 -13.05 -5.78 -1.52
C ARG A 124 -12.88 -4.27 -1.71
N ALA A 125 -13.84 -3.63 -2.36
CA ALA A 125 -13.82 -2.19 -2.59
C ALA A 125 -13.93 -1.41 -1.28
N ALA A 126 -14.84 -1.81 -0.39
CA ALA A 126 -14.98 -1.20 0.93
C ALA A 126 -13.66 -1.25 1.73
N PHE A 127 -13.02 -2.42 1.77
CA PHE A 127 -11.73 -2.56 2.45
C PHE A 127 -10.60 -1.75 1.77
N ALA A 128 -10.62 -1.67 0.44
CA ALA A 128 -9.67 -0.84 -0.29
C ALA A 128 -9.86 0.64 0.06
N ASP A 129 -11.11 1.12 0.14
CA ASP A 129 -11.43 2.52 0.50
C ASP A 129 -10.99 2.84 1.94
N GLU A 130 -11.14 1.92 2.88
CA GLU A 130 -10.63 2.06 4.25
C GLU A 130 -9.10 2.19 4.28
N LEU A 131 -8.37 1.41 3.48
CA LEU A 131 -6.92 1.54 3.36
C LEU A 131 -6.51 2.83 2.66
N ALA A 132 -7.24 3.28 1.64
CA ALA A 132 -7.00 4.57 0.99
C ALA A 132 -7.16 5.74 1.96
N ALA A 133 -8.12 5.66 2.90
CA ALA A 133 -8.32 6.71 3.88
C ALA A 133 -7.10 6.93 4.80
N LEU A 134 -6.19 5.95 4.91
CA LEU A 134 -4.96 6.08 5.68
C LEU A 134 -3.88 6.90 4.96
N GLY A 135 -3.92 7.05 3.63
CA GLY A 135 -2.82 7.69 2.90
C GLY A 135 -3.21 8.37 1.60
N GLU A 136 -2.53 9.47 1.29
CA GLU A 136 -2.82 10.29 0.10
C GLU A 136 -2.38 9.66 -1.23
N PHE A 137 -1.28 8.90 -1.20
CA PHE A 137 -0.67 8.27 -2.36
C PHE A 137 -0.50 6.78 -2.11
N TYR A 138 -0.66 5.98 -3.17
CA TYR A 138 -0.46 4.54 -3.14
C TYR A 138 0.73 4.13 -4.03
N VAL A 139 1.60 3.28 -3.50
CA VAL A 139 2.75 2.68 -4.20
C VAL A 139 2.67 1.16 -4.08
N GLY A 140 2.62 0.47 -5.22
CA GLY A 140 2.69 -0.99 -5.25
C GLY A 140 4.13 -1.46 -5.48
N ASP A 141 4.78 -1.95 -4.43
CA ASP A 141 6.14 -2.51 -4.44
C ASP A 141 6.13 -4.01 -4.08
N ALA A 142 5.12 -4.72 -4.61
CA ALA A 142 4.89 -6.13 -4.33
C ALA A 142 4.71 -6.92 -5.65
N PHE A 143 5.77 -7.02 -6.45
CA PHE A 143 5.73 -7.73 -7.74
C PHE A 143 5.31 -9.21 -7.61
N GLY A 144 5.62 -9.87 -6.48
CA GLY A 144 5.13 -11.23 -6.19
C GLY A 144 3.60 -11.32 -5.99
N ALA A 145 2.96 -10.23 -5.57
CA ALA A 145 1.52 -10.17 -5.31
C ALA A 145 0.70 -9.74 -6.54
N VAL A 146 1.31 -9.19 -7.61
CA VAL A 146 0.57 -8.70 -8.80
C VAL A 146 -0.12 -9.81 -9.61
N HIS A 147 0.35 -11.06 -9.48
CA HIS A 147 -0.28 -12.23 -10.11
C HIS A 147 -1.45 -12.78 -9.28
N ALA A 148 -1.54 -12.42 -7.99
CA ALA A 148 -2.66 -12.78 -7.14
C ALA A 148 -3.73 -11.71 -7.26
N ARG A 149 -4.99 -12.07 -7.55
CA ARG A 149 -6.09 -11.10 -7.68
C ARG A 149 -6.62 -10.68 -6.30
N THR A 150 -5.88 -9.86 -5.55
CA THR A 150 -6.30 -9.37 -4.22
C THR A 150 -6.44 -7.83 -4.22
N PRO A 151 -7.23 -7.21 -3.30
CA PRO A 151 -7.55 -5.78 -3.33
C PRO A 151 -6.32 -4.91 -3.53
N ALA A 152 -5.31 -5.04 -2.68
CA ALA A 152 -4.16 -4.17 -2.79
C ALA A 152 -3.03 -4.70 -3.70
N SER A 153 -3.29 -5.66 -4.59
CA SER A 153 -2.45 -5.93 -5.77
C SER A 153 -3.15 -5.61 -7.11
N SER A 154 -4.48 -5.65 -7.14
CA SER A 154 -5.26 -5.53 -8.38
C SER A 154 -6.10 -4.25 -8.48
N THR A 155 -6.27 -3.51 -7.39
CA THR A 155 -7.04 -2.28 -7.37
C THR A 155 -6.32 -1.24 -6.52
N CYS A 156 -5.87 -0.17 -7.18
CA CYS A 156 -5.48 1.05 -6.49
C CYS A 156 -6.74 1.60 -5.78
N PRO A 157 -6.73 1.77 -4.45
CA PRO A 157 -7.93 2.11 -3.71
C PRO A 157 -8.46 3.50 -4.09
N SER A 158 -9.78 3.65 -4.05
CA SER A 158 -10.47 4.85 -4.54
C SER A 158 -10.04 6.06 -3.72
N GLY A 159 -9.52 7.10 -4.38
CA GLY A 159 -9.09 8.35 -3.72
C GLY A 159 -7.58 8.54 -3.60
N CYS A 160 -6.76 7.50 -3.76
CA CYS A 160 -5.30 7.66 -3.82
C CYS A 160 -4.84 8.09 -5.22
N ARG A 161 -3.87 9.00 -5.28
CA ARG A 161 -3.16 9.31 -6.53
C ARG A 161 -1.97 8.38 -6.69
N THR A 162 -1.74 7.92 -7.92
CA THR A 162 -0.45 7.28 -8.25
C THR A 162 0.66 8.33 -8.32
N PRO A 163 1.95 7.96 -8.20
CA PRO A 163 3.08 8.89 -8.32
C PRO A 163 3.10 9.67 -9.65
N ARG A 164 2.37 9.21 -10.67
CA ARG A 164 2.23 9.87 -11.97
C ARG A 164 1.07 10.87 -12.04
N GLY A 165 0.39 11.16 -10.92
CA GLY A 165 -0.70 12.15 -10.85
C GLY A 165 -2.03 11.70 -11.46
N ALA A 166 -2.14 10.47 -11.94
CA ALA A 166 -3.39 9.92 -12.48
C ALA A 166 -4.32 9.46 -11.34
N SER A 167 -5.61 9.82 -11.44
CA SER A 167 -6.69 9.23 -10.63
C SER A 167 -6.90 7.77 -11.05
N CYS A 168 -6.86 6.85 -10.08
CA CYS A 168 -7.12 5.44 -10.33
C CYS A 168 -8.59 5.23 -10.70
N SER A 169 -8.86 4.71 -11.90
CA SER A 169 -10.19 4.27 -12.33
C SER A 169 -10.34 2.77 -12.02
N PRO A 170 -11.53 2.30 -11.59
CA PRO A 170 -11.77 0.89 -11.23
C PRO A 170 -11.51 -0.10 -12.39
N SER A 171 -11.36 0.38 -13.62
CA SER A 171 -11.10 -0.44 -14.81
C SER A 171 -9.62 -0.51 -15.25
N SER A 172 -8.69 0.25 -14.66
CA SER A 172 -7.30 0.26 -15.10
C SER A 172 -6.44 -0.74 -14.32
N THR A 173 -6.08 -1.86 -14.95
CA THR A 173 -4.99 -2.74 -14.49
C THR A 173 -3.66 -2.01 -14.68
N CYS A 174 -3.03 -1.57 -13.59
CA CYS A 174 -1.67 -1.05 -13.61
C CYS A 174 -0.67 -2.21 -13.74
N CYS A 175 -0.47 -2.71 -14.96
CA CYS A 175 0.68 -3.54 -15.28
C CYS A 175 1.93 -2.65 -15.40
N ALA A 176 2.87 -2.79 -14.49
CA ALA A 176 4.24 -2.32 -14.69
C ALA A 176 4.89 -3.16 -15.79
N GLY A 177 4.78 -2.72 -17.05
CA GLY A 177 5.38 -3.43 -18.18
C GLY A 177 4.92 -3.05 -19.59
N CYS A 178 3.97 -2.13 -19.79
CA CYS A 178 3.63 -1.69 -21.15
C CYS A 178 4.72 -0.75 -21.72
N PRO A 179 5.27 -1.03 -22.92
CA PRO A 179 6.32 -0.21 -23.52
C PRO A 179 5.80 1.20 -23.81
N ALA A 180 6.58 2.19 -23.39
CA ALA A 180 6.28 3.61 -23.53
C ALA A 180 6.17 4.01 -25.01
N THR A 181 4.99 4.47 -25.43
CA THR A 181 4.86 5.36 -26.59
C THR A 181 4.78 6.79 -26.05
N PRO A 182 5.66 7.72 -26.45
CA PRO A 182 5.63 9.08 -25.94
C PRO A 182 4.49 9.88 -26.59
N PRO A 183 3.65 10.61 -25.83
CA PRO A 183 2.63 11.46 -26.42
C PRO A 183 3.23 12.77 -26.93
N THR A 184 2.90 13.11 -28.18
CA THR A 184 3.14 14.41 -28.82
C THR A 184 2.30 15.50 -28.13
N PRO A 185 2.83 16.72 -27.88
CA PRO A 185 2.10 17.74 -27.13
C PRO A 185 1.12 18.49 -28.04
N THR A 186 -0.17 18.43 -27.73
CA THR A 186 -1.16 19.35 -28.32
C THR A 186 -1.45 20.48 -27.33
N ARG A 187 -1.15 21.70 -27.77
CA ARG A 187 -1.23 22.97 -27.06
C ARG A 187 -2.70 23.41 -26.93
N TRP A 188 -3.23 23.52 -25.72
CA TRP A 188 -4.54 24.15 -25.49
C TRP A 188 -4.40 25.67 -25.56
N SER A 189 -5.01 26.29 -26.57
CA SER A 189 -5.11 27.74 -26.72
C SER A 189 -6.42 28.25 -26.11
N SER A 190 -6.31 29.13 -25.13
CA SER A 190 -7.38 29.96 -24.60
C SER A 190 -7.57 31.20 -25.48
N ALA A 191 -8.75 31.38 -26.07
CA ALA A 191 -9.42 32.66 -26.38
C ALA A 191 -10.44 32.48 -27.50
N ALA A 192 -11.70 32.84 -27.26
CA ALA A 192 -12.35 33.96 -27.94
C ALA A 192 -13.85 33.99 -27.61
N ARG A 193 -14.24 35.01 -26.85
CA ARG A 193 -15.56 35.62 -26.94
C ARG A 193 -15.69 36.25 -28.33
N ARG A 194 -16.85 36.11 -28.99
CA ARG A 194 -17.55 37.20 -29.70
C ARG A 194 -18.94 36.75 -30.16
N SER A 195 -19.84 37.72 -30.10
CA SER A 195 -21.29 37.71 -30.26
C SER A 195 -21.76 37.55 -31.72
N PRO A 196 -23.08 37.43 -31.99
CA PRO A 196 -23.63 37.10 -33.30
C PRO A 196 -23.96 38.34 -34.15
N THR A 197 -23.73 38.27 -35.46
CA THR A 197 -24.36 39.18 -36.43
C THR A 197 -24.57 38.51 -37.81
N SER A 198 -25.84 38.45 -38.20
CA SER A 198 -26.46 38.62 -39.53
C SER A 198 -25.90 37.96 -40.81
N TRP A 199 -26.72 37.06 -41.37
CA TRP A 199 -27.25 36.99 -42.76
C TRP A 199 -26.45 37.61 -43.92
N ALA A 200 -26.12 36.74 -44.89
CA ALA A 200 -26.46 36.87 -46.31
C ALA A 200 -26.49 35.46 -46.94
#